data_AF-A0A7Y8JEP6-F1
#
_entry.id   AF-A0A7Y8JEP6-F1
#
_cell.length_a   1.000
_cell.length_b   1.000
_cell.length_c   1.000
_cell.angle_alpha   90.00
_cell.angle_beta   90.00
_cell.angle_gamma   90.00
#
_symmetry.space_group_name_H-M   'P 1'
#
loop_
_entity.id
_entity.type
_entity.pdbx_description
1 polymer ?
#
loop_
_entity_poly.entity_id
_entity_poly.type
_entity_poly.pdbx_seq_one_letter_code
_entity_poly.pdbx_strand_id
1 'polypeptide(L)'
;MNVNPFSKKSAAAPKSSKGASPLNEIGDVSAVTEMFKRLRQQNAQYDQAIAALVAANRVKNGWDKPAEPEMSLTIQREVLVGLGDTEALAKFDQEHQQALAQEQEARAKAAQHVLEAPARVKALEQYINELAAQMVAGLDESLIDDEIRRIFRPSAQRMLEAAKTFVQAWCEMQSVESVLLRRVGLFHYGVTGDHRTRYEHDLIGRRRDGELLPTLIEGLAFEDLRDLNDQFTHHDSEFATALDNALRSVGFDAWGLKVYHPKGKNDERRIYAPDPNPPKKHLDSYSEMAAVVRVDVA
;
A
#
# COMPACT_ATOMS: atom_id res chain seq x y z
N MET A 1 -2.03 62.00 -33.32
CA MET A 1 -3.01 60.98 -32.92
C MET A 1 -2.35 60.09 -31.89
N ASN A 2 -2.85 60.13 -30.65
CA ASN A 2 -2.29 59.46 -29.48
C ASN A 2 -2.98 58.09 -29.35
N VAL A 3 -2.25 57.00 -29.53
CA VAL A 3 -2.78 55.63 -29.42
C VAL A 3 -2.59 55.15 -28.00
N ASN A 4 -3.72 54.90 -27.34
CA ASN A 4 -3.85 54.40 -25.99
C ASN A 4 -3.20 53.00 -25.86
N PRO A 5 -2.22 52.76 -24.97
CA PRO A 5 -1.50 51.49 -24.90
C PRO A 5 -2.22 50.37 -24.10
N PHE A 6 -3.38 50.64 -23.49
CA PHE A 6 -4.05 49.70 -22.56
C PHE A 6 -5.25 48.94 -23.13
N SER A 7 -5.19 48.55 -24.41
CA SER A 7 -6.21 47.66 -24.99
C SER A 7 -5.60 46.40 -25.56
N LYS A 8 -5.18 45.46 -24.69
CA LYS A 8 -4.98 44.06 -25.09
C LYS A 8 -5.43 43.09 -23.98
N LYS A 9 -6.60 42.50 -24.23
CA LYS A 9 -6.94 41.07 -24.11
C LYS A 9 -6.43 40.38 -22.84
N SER A 10 -7.37 40.00 -21.96
CA SER A 10 -7.19 39.06 -20.85
C SER A 10 -6.21 37.96 -21.24
N ALA A 11 -5.11 37.88 -20.48
CA ALA A 11 -4.07 36.89 -20.69
C ALA A 11 -4.68 35.50 -20.51
N ALA A 12 -4.77 34.74 -21.61
CA ALA A 12 -4.90 33.31 -21.49
C ALA A 12 -3.73 32.79 -20.66
N ALA A 13 -4.02 31.94 -19.67
CA ALA A 13 -3.03 31.22 -18.88
C ALA A 13 -1.87 30.75 -19.78
N PRO A 14 -0.61 30.86 -19.34
CA PRO A 14 0.52 30.48 -20.16
C PRO A 14 0.33 29.02 -20.58
N LYS A 15 0.07 28.81 -21.88
CA LYS A 15 0.08 27.48 -22.48
C LYS A 15 1.44 26.87 -22.17
N SER A 16 1.41 25.72 -21.49
CA SER A 16 2.56 24.84 -21.31
C SER A 16 3.42 24.86 -22.57
N SER A 17 4.71 25.17 -22.41
CA SER A 17 5.68 25.18 -23.50
C SER A 17 5.48 23.98 -24.41
N LYS A 18 5.32 24.24 -25.71
CA LYS A 18 5.25 23.24 -26.77
C LYS A 18 6.41 22.24 -26.64
N GLY A 19 6.10 21.00 -26.29
CA GLY A 19 7.01 19.85 -26.42
C GLY A 19 6.98 18.91 -25.22
N ALA A 20 6.23 17.81 -25.35
CA ALA A 20 6.04 16.72 -24.38
C ALA A 20 5.14 17.03 -23.17
N SER A 21 4.06 16.25 -23.04
CA SER A 21 3.28 16.17 -21.81
C SER A 21 4.21 15.74 -20.66
N PRO A 22 4.04 16.21 -19.41
CA PRO A 22 4.80 15.70 -18.26
C PRO A 22 4.70 14.17 -18.12
N LEU A 23 3.62 13.58 -18.65
CA LEU A 23 3.39 12.14 -18.69
C LEU A 23 4.36 11.39 -19.63
N ASN A 24 4.92 12.07 -20.62
CA ASN A 24 5.88 11.47 -21.56
C ASN A 24 7.27 11.29 -20.92
N GLU A 25 7.51 11.87 -19.74
CA GLU A 25 8.79 11.84 -19.03
C GLU A 25 8.91 10.65 -18.07
N ILE A 26 7.84 9.86 -17.93
CA ILE A 26 7.86 8.58 -17.19
C ILE A 26 8.97 7.69 -17.75
N GLY A 27 9.17 7.67 -19.07
CA GLY A 27 10.24 6.90 -19.70
C GLY A 27 10.05 5.38 -19.59
N ASP A 28 11.15 4.64 -19.71
CA ASP A 28 11.14 3.18 -19.56
C ASP A 28 11.26 2.80 -18.08
N VAL A 29 10.25 2.09 -17.58
CA VAL A 29 10.17 1.56 -16.20
C VAL A 29 10.24 0.03 -16.16
N SER A 30 10.64 -0.61 -17.27
CA SER A 30 10.58 -2.07 -17.47
C SER A 30 11.25 -2.87 -16.36
N ALA A 31 12.44 -2.47 -15.91
CA ALA A 31 13.17 -3.15 -14.84
C ALA A 31 12.37 -3.21 -13.52
N VAL A 32 11.74 -2.09 -13.14
CA VAL A 32 10.91 -2.03 -11.92
C VAL A 32 9.61 -2.82 -12.12
N THR A 33 9.00 -2.74 -13.31
CA THR A 33 7.80 -3.52 -13.65
C THR A 33 8.05 -5.03 -13.61
N GLU A 34 9.20 -5.50 -14.10
CA GLU A 34 9.59 -6.91 -14.02
C GLU A 34 9.77 -7.37 -12.57
N MET A 35 10.40 -6.53 -11.74
CA MET A 35 10.56 -6.79 -10.31
C MET A 35 9.20 -6.84 -9.59
N PHE A 36 8.28 -5.91 -9.88
CA PHE A 36 6.92 -5.93 -9.33
C PHE A 36 6.15 -7.17 -9.77
N LYS A 37 6.28 -7.60 -11.03
CA LYS A 37 5.66 -8.83 -11.52
C LYS A 37 6.18 -10.06 -10.77
N ARG A 38 7.50 -10.14 -10.53
CA ARG A 38 8.11 -11.21 -9.73
C ARG A 38 7.57 -11.19 -8.29
N LEU A 39 7.52 -10.02 -7.65
CA LEU A 39 6.99 -9.89 -6.28
C LEU A 39 5.53 -10.31 -6.18
N ARG A 40 4.69 -10.02 -7.17
CA ARG A 40 3.30 -10.52 -7.22
C ARG A 40 3.23 -12.03 -7.26
N GLN A 41 4.06 -12.65 -8.10
CA GLN A 41 4.12 -14.10 -8.18
C GLN A 41 4.56 -14.72 -6.85
N GLN A 42 5.57 -14.14 -6.20
CA GLN A 42 6.04 -14.59 -4.89
C GLN A 42 4.98 -14.38 -3.79
N ASN A 43 4.25 -13.27 -3.80
CA ASN A 43 3.13 -13.04 -2.89
C ASN A 43 2.02 -14.08 -3.06
N ALA A 44 1.65 -14.42 -4.29
CA ALA A 44 0.67 -15.48 -4.54
C ALA A 44 1.15 -16.85 -4.03
N GLN A 45 2.44 -17.17 -4.21
CA GLN A 45 3.04 -18.39 -3.65
C GLN A 45 3.04 -18.38 -2.11
N TYR A 46 3.37 -17.24 -1.51
CA TYR A 46 3.34 -17.06 -0.07
C TYR A 46 1.93 -17.26 0.50
N ASP A 47 0.92 -16.64 -0.12
CA ASP A 47 -0.48 -16.77 0.32
C ASP A 47 -0.98 -18.23 0.19
N GLN A 48 -0.60 -18.94 -0.89
CA GLN A 48 -0.89 -20.37 -1.03
C GLN A 48 -0.19 -21.21 0.05
N ALA A 49 1.06 -20.90 0.38
CA ALA A 49 1.79 -21.60 1.43
C ALA A 49 1.19 -21.36 2.82
N ILE A 50 0.71 -20.14 3.09
CA ILE A 50 -0.05 -19.82 4.32
C ILE A 50 -1.35 -20.62 4.38
N ALA A 51 -2.12 -20.69 3.28
CA ALA A 51 -3.34 -21.49 3.24
C ALA A 51 -3.04 -22.99 3.50
N ALA A 52 -1.97 -23.52 2.92
CA ALA A 52 -1.52 -24.90 3.17
C ALA A 52 -1.07 -25.10 4.64
N LEU A 53 -0.41 -24.11 5.23
CA LEU A 53 -0.01 -24.13 6.63
C LEU A 53 -1.22 -24.12 7.56
N VAL A 54 -2.25 -23.32 7.26
CA VAL A 54 -3.53 -23.34 7.99
C VAL A 54 -4.15 -24.73 7.92
N ALA A 55 -4.30 -25.31 6.73
CA ALA A 55 -4.87 -26.65 6.55
C ALA A 55 -4.08 -27.73 7.33
N ALA A 56 -2.76 -27.72 7.24
CA ALA A 56 -1.91 -28.66 7.97
C ALA A 56 -2.03 -28.50 9.49
N ASN A 57 -2.15 -27.26 9.98
CA ASN A 57 -2.40 -26.98 11.41
C ASN A 57 -3.77 -27.48 11.86
N ARG A 58 -4.82 -27.39 11.03
CA ARG A 58 -6.16 -27.92 11.34
C ARG A 58 -6.15 -29.44 11.50
N VAL A 59 -5.41 -30.16 10.64
CA VAL A 59 -5.22 -31.61 10.77
C VAL A 59 -4.42 -31.94 12.03
N LYS A 60 -3.29 -31.26 12.25
CA LYS A 60 -2.43 -31.45 13.42
C LYS A 60 -3.16 -31.21 14.75
N ASN A 61 -4.05 -30.21 14.80
CA ASN A 61 -4.86 -29.88 15.96
C ASN A 61 -6.12 -30.77 16.10
N GLY A 62 -6.34 -31.70 15.16
CA GLY A 62 -7.45 -32.64 15.18
C GLY A 62 -8.81 -32.06 14.79
N TRP A 63 -8.83 -30.88 14.14
CA TRP A 63 -10.06 -30.21 13.70
C TRP A 63 -10.56 -30.74 12.36
N ASP A 64 -9.64 -30.96 11.42
CA ASP A 64 -9.95 -31.54 10.11
C ASP A 64 -9.39 -32.96 10.05
N LYS A 65 -10.04 -33.88 10.77
CA LYS A 65 -9.66 -35.30 10.70
C LYS A 65 -10.02 -35.85 9.32
N PRO A 66 -9.14 -36.63 8.67
CA PRO A 66 -9.52 -37.34 7.46
C PRO A 66 -10.72 -38.24 7.76
N ALA A 67 -11.55 -38.47 6.74
CA ALA A 67 -12.75 -39.31 6.86
C ALA A 67 -12.40 -40.64 7.53
N GLU A 68 -13.22 -41.05 8.50
CA GLU A 68 -13.04 -42.34 9.14
C GLU A 68 -13.13 -43.43 8.07
N PRO A 69 -12.09 -44.26 7.91
CA PRO A 69 -12.11 -45.31 6.90
C PRO A 69 -13.24 -46.28 7.23
N GLU A 70 -14.00 -46.69 6.21
CA GLU A 70 -14.92 -47.81 6.39
C GLU A 70 -14.13 -49.05 6.83
N MET A 71 -14.73 -49.84 7.71
CA MET A 71 -14.12 -51.06 8.27
C MET A 71 -15.06 -52.26 8.09
N SER A 72 -16.10 -52.11 7.28
CA SER A 72 -17.20 -53.06 7.19
C SER A 72 -16.74 -54.41 6.64
N LEU A 73 -15.93 -54.41 5.57
CA LEU A 73 -15.40 -55.64 4.98
C LEU A 73 -14.27 -56.24 5.82
N THR A 74 -13.41 -55.39 6.41
CA THR A 74 -12.36 -55.88 7.32
C THR A 74 -12.97 -56.60 8.53
N ILE A 75 -14.00 -56.03 9.16
CA ILE A 75 -14.68 -56.65 10.31
C ILE A 75 -15.40 -57.94 9.88
N GLN A 76 -16.10 -57.94 8.74
CA GLN A 76 -16.77 -59.16 8.24
C GLN A 76 -15.77 -60.30 8.02
N ARG A 77 -14.60 -60.00 7.45
CA ARG A 77 -13.52 -60.97 7.29
C ARG A 77 -13.00 -61.48 8.63
N GLU A 78 -12.75 -60.60 9.59
CA GLU A 78 -12.26 -60.95 10.94
C GLU A 78 -13.25 -61.87 11.68
N VAL A 79 -14.56 -61.61 11.54
CA VAL A 79 -15.61 -62.47 12.09
C VAL A 79 -15.60 -63.85 11.45
N LEU A 80 -15.48 -63.95 10.11
CA LEU A 80 -15.40 -65.23 9.40
C LEU A 80 -14.17 -66.04 9.82
N VAL A 81 -13.02 -65.37 10.01
CA VAL A 81 -11.81 -65.99 10.56
C VAL A 81 -12.06 -66.51 11.98
N GLY A 82 -12.71 -65.71 12.84
CA GLY A 82 -13.00 -66.08 14.23
C GLY A 82 -13.99 -67.23 14.40
N LEU A 83 -14.92 -67.40 13.44
CA LEU A 83 -15.87 -68.51 13.40
C LEU A 83 -15.25 -69.82 12.90
N GLY A 84 -14.06 -69.77 12.26
CA GLY A 84 -13.37 -70.95 11.74
C GLY A 84 -14.02 -71.57 10.50
N ASP A 85 -14.96 -70.88 9.84
CA ASP A 85 -15.61 -71.35 8.61
C ASP A 85 -14.73 -71.05 7.39
N THR A 86 -13.91 -72.03 7.01
CA THR A 86 -12.94 -71.90 5.93
C THR A 86 -13.56 -71.78 4.54
N GLU A 87 -14.75 -72.36 4.32
CA GLU A 87 -15.45 -72.27 3.03
C GLU A 87 -16.07 -70.88 2.84
N ALA A 88 -16.74 -70.35 3.88
CA ALA A 88 -17.29 -69.00 3.84
C ALA A 88 -16.21 -67.92 3.71
N LEU A 89 -15.07 -68.10 4.39
CA LEU A 89 -13.93 -67.19 4.28
C LEU A 89 -13.32 -67.18 2.87
N ALA A 90 -13.15 -68.35 2.24
CA ALA A 90 -12.59 -68.44 0.88
C ALA A 90 -13.50 -67.77 -0.16
N LYS A 91 -14.82 -67.95 -0.02
CA LYS A 91 -15.81 -67.29 -0.89
C LYS A 91 -15.81 -65.78 -0.69
N PHE A 92 -15.78 -65.31 0.55
CA PHE A 92 -15.68 -63.89 0.89
C PHE A 92 -14.42 -63.25 0.31
N ASP A 93 -13.26 -63.89 0.50
CA ASP A 93 -11.98 -63.37 -0.02
C ASP A 93 -11.99 -63.30 -1.56
N GLN A 94 -12.64 -64.24 -2.24
CA GLN A 94 -12.77 -64.22 -3.70
C GLN A 94 -13.72 -63.10 -4.20
N GLU A 95 -14.81 -62.83 -3.48
CA GLU A 95 -15.82 -61.83 -3.87
C GLU A 95 -15.39 -60.39 -3.51
N HIS A 96 -14.65 -60.20 -2.42
CA HIS A 96 -14.35 -58.88 -1.86
C HIS A 96 -12.88 -58.44 -1.92
N GLN A 97 -12.01 -59.19 -2.59
CA GLN A 97 -10.56 -58.93 -2.62
C GLN A 97 -10.20 -57.47 -2.99
N GLN A 98 -10.79 -56.94 -4.06
CA GLN A 98 -10.50 -55.59 -4.54
C GLN A 98 -11.05 -54.51 -3.59
N ALA A 99 -12.24 -54.72 -3.04
CA ALA A 99 -12.86 -53.79 -2.12
C ALA A 99 -12.12 -53.73 -0.77
N LEU A 100 -11.66 -54.88 -0.25
CA LEU A 100 -10.77 -54.94 0.92
C LEU A 100 -9.46 -54.20 0.70
N ALA A 101 -8.85 -54.35 -0.49
CA ALA A 101 -7.63 -53.63 -0.81
C ALA A 101 -7.84 -52.11 -0.83
N GLN A 102 -8.96 -51.64 -1.40
CA GLN A 102 -9.34 -50.22 -1.41
C GLN A 102 -9.61 -49.69 0.00
N GLU A 103 -10.32 -50.45 0.83
CA GLU A 103 -10.59 -50.14 2.25
C GLU A 103 -9.28 -49.98 3.04
N GLN A 104 -8.36 -50.94 2.87
CA GLN A 104 -7.04 -50.90 3.49
C GLN A 104 -6.19 -49.72 3.01
N GLU A 105 -6.21 -49.42 1.71
CA GLU A 105 -5.48 -48.29 1.14
C GLU A 105 -6.03 -46.94 1.63
N ALA A 106 -7.36 -46.80 1.71
CA ALA A 106 -8.03 -45.61 2.24
C ALA A 106 -7.66 -45.39 3.73
N ARG A 107 -7.67 -46.45 4.53
CA ARG A 107 -7.23 -46.42 5.93
C ARG A 107 -5.75 -46.03 6.06
N ALA A 108 -4.88 -46.63 5.25
CA ALA A 108 -3.46 -46.33 5.27
C ALA A 108 -3.21 -44.85 4.93
N LYS A 109 -3.89 -44.32 3.90
CA LYS A 109 -3.83 -42.90 3.53
C LYS A 109 -4.34 -41.98 4.65
N ALA A 110 -5.47 -42.31 5.28
CA ALA A 110 -6.03 -41.52 6.38
C ALA A 110 -5.08 -41.49 7.60
N ALA A 111 -4.53 -42.65 7.98
CA ALA A 111 -3.57 -42.74 9.08
C ALA A 111 -2.27 -41.99 8.78
N GLN A 112 -1.73 -42.17 7.57
CA GLN A 112 -0.51 -41.48 7.13
C GLN A 112 -0.67 -39.97 7.14
N HIS A 113 -1.82 -39.45 6.68
CA HIS A 113 -2.11 -38.02 6.66
C HIS A 113 -2.07 -37.37 8.05
N VAL A 114 -2.58 -38.07 9.08
CA VAL A 114 -2.54 -37.58 10.47
C VAL A 114 -1.12 -37.66 11.04
N LEU A 115 -0.41 -38.76 10.78
CA LEU A 115 0.96 -38.97 11.28
C LEU A 115 1.95 -37.95 10.70
N GLU A 116 1.80 -37.60 9.43
CA GLU A 116 2.70 -36.66 8.74
C GLU A 116 2.38 -35.20 9.03
N ALA A 117 1.19 -34.86 9.55
CA ALA A 117 0.75 -33.48 9.73
C ALA A 117 1.74 -32.59 10.53
N PRO A 118 2.34 -33.04 11.66
CA PRO A 118 3.34 -32.25 12.37
C PRO A 118 4.61 -31.99 11.57
N ALA A 119 5.07 -32.97 10.79
CA ALA A 119 6.24 -32.83 9.92
C ALA A 119 5.93 -31.88 8.75
N ARG A 120 4.73 -31.98 8.17
CA ARG A 120 4.23 -31.10 7.12
C ARG A 120 4.17 -29.64 7.57
N VAL A 121 3.69 -29.38 8.79
CA VAL A 121 3.70 -28.02 9.37
C VAL A 121 5.11 -27.46 9.45
N LYS A 122 6.08 -28.23 9.97
CA LYS A 122 7.48 -27.78 10.06
C LYS A 122 8.08 -27.49 8.68
N ALA A 123 7.84 -28.38 7.71
CA ALA A 123 8.32 -28.21 6.34
C ALA A 123 7.70 -26.98 5.66
N LEU A 124 6.41 -26.74 5.87
CA LEU A 124 5.72 -25.54 5.36
C LEU A 124 6.25 -24.27 6.02
N GLU A 125 6.51 -24.26 7.32
CA GLU A 125 7.11 -23.11 8.01
C GLU A 125 8.51 -22.80 7.45
N GLN A 126 9.33 -23.83 7.21
CA GLN A 126 10.64 -23.64 6.59
C GLN A 126 10.50 -23.10 5.15
N TYR A 127 9.61 -23.68 4.34
CA TYR A 127 9.38 -23.24 2.97
C TYR A 127 8.90 -21.78 2.89
N ILE A 128 7.99 -21.37 3.78
CA ILE A 128 7.52 -19.97 3.86
C ILE A 128 8.68 -19.04 4.25
N ASN A 129 9.54 -19.48 5.16
CA ASN A 129 10.71 -18.70 5.55
C ASN A 129 11.72 -18.54 4.40
N GLU A 130 11.93 -19.60 3.61
CA GLU A 130 12.76 -19.57 2.40
C GLU A 130 12.15 -18.68 1.32
N LEU A 131 10.83 -18.73 1.11
CA LEU A 131 10.13 -17.82 0.20
C LEU A 131 10.33 -16.35 0.61
N ALA A 132 10.17 -16.04 1.90
CA ALA A 132 10.40 -14.69 2.42
C ALA A 132 11.86 -14.24 2.18
N ALA A 133 12.85 -15.13 2.39
CA ALA A 133 14.25 -14.82 2.07
C ALA A 133 14.46 -14.55 0.57
N GLN A 134 13.80 -15.30 -0.32
CA GLN A 134 13.86 -15.10 -1.76
C GLN A 134 13.17 -13.80 -2.22
N MET A 135 12.15 -13.34 -1.51
CA MET A 135 11.50 -12.05 -1.77
C MET A 135 12.46 -10.91 -1.47
N VAL A 136 13.07 -10.91 -0.30
CA VAL A 136 14.04 -9.87 0.10
C VAL A 136 15.28 -9.89 -0.80
N ALA A 137 15.83 -11.07 -1.10
CA ALA A 137 17.01 -11.19 -1.97
C ALA A 137 16.75 -10.75 -3.42
N GLY A 138 15.49 -10.76 -3.86
CA GLY A 138 15.08 -10.33 -5.19
C GLY A 138 14.60 -8.87 -5.27
N LEU A 139 14.55 -8.16 -4.14
CA LEU A 139 14.07 -6.79 -4.05
C LEU A 139 15.26 -5.83 -4.05
N ASP A 140 15.32 -4.95 -5.05
CA ASP A 140 16.24 -3.82 -5.07
C ASP A 140 15.47 -2.54 -4.75
N GLU A 141 15.44 -2.17 -3.47
CA GLU A 141 14.79 -0.93 -3.02
C GLU A 141 15.48 0.32 -3.58
N SER A 142 16.80 0.25 -3.84
CA SER A 142 17.56 1.37 -4.38
C SER A 142 17.17 1.66 -5.83
N LEU A 143 16.93 0.62 -6.63
CA LEU A 143 16.39 0.75 -7.98
C LEU A 143 15.01 1.43 -7.98
N ILE A 144 14.13 1.07 -7.03
CA ILE A 144 12.81 1.73 -6.92
C ILE A 144 12.96 3.21 -6.58
N ASP A 145 13.77 3.53 -5.57
CA ASP A 145 13.98 4.91 -5.11
C ASP A 145 14.63 5.77 -6.21
N ASP A 146 15.63 5.24 -6.91
CA ASP A 146 16.27 5.92 -8.04
C ASP A 146 15.26 6.19 -9.18
N GLU A 147 14.36 5.24 -9.45
CA GLU A 147 13.34 5.40 -10.48
C GLU A 147 12.26 6.42 -10.09
N ILE A 148 11.79 6.41 -8.84
CA ILE A 148 10.87 7.41 -8.31
C ILE A 148 11.50 8.81 -8.43
N ARG A 149 12.77 8.94 -8.05
CA ARG A 149 13.52 10.21 -8.17
C ARG A 149 13.69 10.61 -9.63
N ARG A 150 13.96 9.68 -10.53
CA ARG A 150 14.10 9.93 -11.96
C ARG A 150 12.80 10.49 -12.56
N ILE A 151 11.66 9.89 -12.24
CA ILE A 151 10.34 10.33 -12.72
C ILE A 151 9.95 11.69 -12.13
N PHE A 152 10.27 11.95 -10.86
CA PHE A 152 9.91 13.21 -10.19
C PHE A 152 10.79 14.41 -10.61
N ARG A 153 12.08 14.18 -10.85
CA ARG A 153 13.09 15.24 -11.06
C ARG A 153 12.73 16.26 -12.15
N PRO A 154 12.21 15.89 -13.33
CA PRO A 154 11.80 16.86 -14.34
C PRO A 154 10.73 17.84 -13.87
N SER A 155 9.72 17.36 -13.13
CA SER A 155 8.68 18.21 -12.54
C SER A 155 9.24 19.16 -11.49
N ALA A 156 10.14 18.67 -10.64
CA ALA A 156 10.83 19.50 -9.65
C ALA A 156 11.69 20.60 -10.32
N GLN A 157 12.39 20.27 -11.41
CA GLN A 157 13.19 21.22 -12.17
C GLN A 157 12.31 22.29 -12.84
N ARG A 158 11.19 21.91 -13.47
CA ARG A 158 10.22 22.88 -14.01
C ARG A 158 9.72 23.84 -12.94
N MET A 159 9.37 23.32 -11.76
CA MET A 159 8.93 24.16 -10.65
C MET A 159 10.02 25.12 -10.20
N LEU A 160 11.28 24.68 -10.12
CA LEU A 160 12.40 25.55 -9.77
C LEU A 160 12.62 26.66 -10.79
N GLU A 161 12.57 26.36 -12.09
CA GLU A 161 12.71 27.38 -13.15
C GLU A 161 11.54 28.37 -13.17
N ALA A 162 10.32 27.89 -12.95
CA ALA A 162 9.16 28.77 -12.78
C ALA A 162 9.29 29.66 -11.54
N ALA A 163 9.76 29.12 -10.42
CA ALA A 163 9.98 29.86 -9.19
C ALA A 163 11.05 30.95 -9.37
N LYS A 164 12.15 30.67 -10.07
CA LYS A 164 13.18 31.69 -10.39
C LYS A 164 12.56 32.87 -11.16
N THR A 165 11.73 32.57 -12.15
CA THR A 165 11.03 33.59 -12.95
C THR A 165 10.08 34.42 -12.09
N PHE A 166 9.30 33.76 -11.22
CA PHE A 166 8.44 34.44 -10.25
C PHE A 166 9.23 35.37 -9.33
N VAL A 167 10.30 34.86 -8.70
CA VAL A 167 11.14 35.64 -7.77
C VAL A 167 11.72 36.86 -8.47
N GLN A 168 12.18 36.72 -9.72
CA GLN A 168 12.70 37.84 -10.50
C GLN A 168 11.63 38.92 -10.73
N ALA A 169 10.44 38.55 -11.23
CA ALA A 169 9.34 39.48 -11.46
C ALA A 169 8.86 40.15 -10.15
N TRP A 170 8.80 39.38 -9.07
CA TRP A 170 8.44 39.87 -7.75
C TRP A 170 9.42 40.92 -7.23
N CYS A 171 10.73 40.63 -7.30
CA CYS A 171 11.77 41.59 -6.89
C CYS A 171 11.77 42.86 -7.74
N GLU A 172 11.53 42.75 -9.05
CA GLU A 172 11.41 43.91 -9.94
C GLU A 172 10.24 44.81 -9.52
N MET A 173 9.04 44.24 -9.32
CA MET A 173 7.86 45.00 -8.89
C MET A 173 8.08 45.70 -7.54
N GLN A 174 8.62 44.98 -6.54
CA GLN A 174 8.93 45.59 -5.23
C GLN A 174 9.96 46.70 -5.32
N SER A 175 10.95 46.57 -6.22
CA SER A 175 11.95 47.61 -6.44
C SER A 175 11.35 48.85 -7.09
N VAL A 176 10.47 48.65 -8.08
CA VAL A 176 9.73 49.75 -8.73
C VAL A 176 8.85 50.48 -7.72
N GLU A 177 8.08 49.76 -6.91
CA GLU A 177 7.28 50.35 -5.82
C GLU A 177 8.16 51.18 -4.89
N SER A 178 9.23 50.60 -4.36
CA SER A 178 10.13 51.28 -3.43
C SER A 178 10.70 52.58 -4.00
N VAL A 179 11.13 52.56 -5.27
CA VAL A 179 11.66 53.74 -5.95
C VAL A 179 10.56 54.78 -6.17
N LEU A 180 9.36 54.39 -6.62
CA LEU A 180 8.25 55.32 -6.84
C LEU A 180 7.82 55.99 -5.54
N LEU A 181 7.59 55.22 -4.47
CA LEU A 181 7.20 55.74 -3.16
C LEU A 181 8.27 56.68 -2.58
N ARG A 182 9.55 56.38 -2.81
CA ARG A 182 10.65 57.26 -2.39
C ARG A 182 10.74 58.54 -3.21
N ARG A 183 10.48 58.49 -4.51
CA ARG A 183 10.66 59.63 -5.43
C ARG A 183 9.45 60.57 -5.45
N VAL A 184 8.26 60.04 -5.24
CA VAL A 184 7.00 60.80 -5.24
C VAL A 184 6.54 61.11 -3.81
N GLY A 185 7.33 60.76 -2.79
CA GLY A 185 7.04 61.07 -1.40
C GLY A 185 6.91 62.58 -1.16
N LEU A 186 5.68 63.03 -0.90
CA LEU A 186 5.39 64.42 -0.57
C LEU A 186 5.42 64.62 0.94
N PHE A 187 6.27 65.53 1.38
CA PHE A 187 6.33 65.95 2.78
C PHE A 187 5.54 67.25 2.93
N HIS A 188 4.37 67.16 3.57
CA HIS A 188 3.54 68.32 3.83
C HIS A 188 4.00 69.01 5.12
N TYR A 189 4.27 70.31 5.06
CA TYR A 189 4.60 71.13 6.22
C TYR A 189 3.67 72.36 6.27
N GLY A 190 3.32 72.80 7.47
CA GLY A 190 2.69 74.09 7.70
C GLY A 190 3.67 75.23 7.45
N VAL A 191 3.13 76.43 7.21
CA VAL A 191 3.94 77.65 7.01
C VAL A 191 4.79 77.99 8.24
N THR A 192 4.39 77.50 9.42
CA THR A 192 5.10 77.59 10.71
C THR A 192 6.19 76.51 10.90
N GLY A 193 6.34 75.58 9.96
CA GLY A 193 7.31 74.47 10.02
C GLY A 193 6.75 73.17 10.62
N ASP A 194 5.51 73.17 11.13
CA ASP A 194 4.89 71.97 11.69
C ASP A 194 4.65 70.91 10.61
N HIS A 195 5.06 69.66 10.87
CA HIS A 195 4.78 68.56 9.96
C HIS A 195 3.26 68.31 9.87
N ARG A 196 2.73 68.28 8.64
CA ARG A 196 1.35 67.90 8.35
C ARG A 196 1.31 66.48 7.81
N THR A 197 0.13 65.85 7.87
CA THR A 197 -0.13 64.45 7.52
C THR A 197 0.64 63.98 6.28
N ARG A 198 1.22 62.79 6.39
CA ARG A 198 1.91 62.11 5.29
C ARG A 198 0.86 61.50 4.36
N TYR A 199 0.99 61.75 3.06
CA TYR A 199 0.23 61.04 2.03
C TYR A 199 1.01 59.78 1.66
N GLU A 200 0.60 58.62 2.17
CA GLU A 200 1.21 57.33 1.84
C GLU A 200 0.42 56.68 0.69
N HIS A 201 1.12 56.26 -0.36
CA HIS A 201 0.55 55.44 -1.43
C HIS A 201 0.88 53.98 -1.13
N ASP A 202 -0.12 53.11 -1.11
CA ASP A 202 0.07 51.66 -1.00
C ASP A 202 -0.13 51.05 -2.39
N LEU A 203 0.96 50.69 -3.07
CA LEU A 203 0.88 50.06 -4.40
C LEU A 203 0.79 48.54 -4.29
N ILE A 204 1.34 47.97 -3.21
CA ILE A 204 1.34 46.55 -2.92
C ILE A 204 0.85 46.35 -1.47
N GLY A 205 -0.17 45.52 -1.30
CA GLY A 205 -0.71 45.19 0.00
C GLY A 205 0.15 44.20 0.80
N ARG A 206 -0.27 43.95 2.04
CA ARG A 206 0.33 42.93 2.89
C ARG A 206 -0.06 41.52 2.40
N ARG A 207 0.94 40.69 2.10
CA ARG A 207 0.75 39.25 1.84
C ARG A 207 0.32 38.51 3.11
N ARG A 208 -0.71 37.67 3.04
CA ARG A 208 -1.11 36.80 4.15
C ARG A 208 -0.37 35.46 4.11
N ASP A 209 -0.42 34.75 5.23
CA ASP A 209 0.16 33.40 5.31
C ASP A 209 -0.62 32.46 4.39
N GLY A 210 0.10 31.69 3.55
CA GLY A 210 -0.48 30.77 2.58
C GLY A 210 -0.79 31.39 1.21
N GLU A 211 -0.68 32.70 1.03
CA GLU A 211 -0.86 33.36 -0.27
C GLU A 211 0.44 33.41 -1.08
N LEU A 212 0.33 33.22 -2.39
CA LEU A 212 1.43 33.41 -3.33
C LEU A 212 1.69 34.91 -3.55
N LEU A 213 0.62 35.68 -3.80
CA LEU A 213 0.65 37.14 -4.01
C LEU A 213 -0.30 37.86 -3.03
N PRO A 214 -0.02 39.11 -2.60
CA PRO A 214 -0.99 39.93 -1.88
C PRO A 214 -2.27 40.14 -2.68
N THR A 215 -3.39 40.34 -2.00
CA THR A 215 -4.68 40.62 -2.65
C THR A 215 -4.82 42.05 -3.21
N LEU A 216 -3.88 42.94 -2.88
CA LEU A 216 -3.80 44.28 -3.44
C LEU A 216 -2.47 44.42 -4.19
N ILE A 217 -2.55 44.58 -5.50
CA ILE A 217 -1.48 45.06 -6.36
C ILE A 217 -2.14 46.07 -7.31
N GLU A 218 -1.74 47.34 -7.21
CA GLU A 218 -2.36 48.41 -7.98
C GLU A 218 -2.27 48.15 -9.50
N GLY A 219 -3.41 48.26 -10.17
CA GLY A 219 -3.55 47.95 -11.60
C GLY A 219 -3.88 46.48 -11.93
N LEU A 220 -3.98 45.58 -10.95
CA LEU A 220 -4.47 44.21 -11.13
C LEU A 220 -5.85 44.02 -10.49
N ALA A 221 -6.68 43.15 -11.08
CA ALA A 221 -7.98 42.82 -10.53
C ALA A 221 -7.83 41.94 -9.28
N PHE A 222 -8.66 42.19 -8.27
CA PHE A 222 -8.67 41.42 -7.03
C PHE A 222 -9.02 39.94 -7.31
N GLU A 223 -9.97 39.70 -8.21
CA GLU A 223 -10.42 38.37 -8.59
C GLU A 223 -9.29 37.53 -9.18
N ASP A 224 -8.47 38.11 -10.07
CA ASP A 224 -7.33 37.42 -10.68
C ASP A 224 -6.29 36.99 -9.62
N LEU A 225 -6.03 37.85 -8.62
CA LEU A 225 -5.09 37.56 -7.53
C LEU A 225 -5.65 36.52 -6.56
N ARG A 226 -6.94 36.60 -6.24
CA ARG A 226 -7.62 35.62 -5.39
C ARG A 226 -7.63 34.25 -6.05
N ASP A 227 -8.07 34.17 -7.30
CA ASP A 227 -8.20 32.91 -8.03
C ASP A 227 -6.82 32.23 -8.23
N LEU A 228 -5.74 33.02 -8.38
CA LEU A 228 -4.37 32.50 -8.41
C LEU A 228 -3.93 31.93 -7.05
N ASN A 229 -4.21 32.64 -5.95
CA ASN A 229 -3.89 32.16 -4.60
C ASN A 229 -4.69 30.90 -4.24
N ASP A 230 -5.96 30.84 -4.67
CA ASP A 230 -6.79 29.65 -4.51
C ASP A 230 -6.16 28.48 -5.29
N GLN A 231 -5.75 28.68 -6.55
CA GLN A 231 -5.06 27.66 -7.35
C GLN A 231 -3.73 27.20 -6.72
N PHE A 232 -2.95 28.11 -6.14
CA PHE A 232 -1.66 27.78 -5.50
C PHE A 232 -1.82 26.79 -4.35
N THR A 233 -2.95 26.83 -3.64
CA THR A 233 -3.23 25.94 -2.51
C THR A 233 -3.96 24.66 -2.90
N HIS A 234 -4.42 24.56 -4.15
CA HIS A 234 -5.18 23.41 -4.64
C HIS A 234 -4.27 22.33 -5.25
N HIS A 235 -4.71 21.08 -5.09
CA HIS A 235 -4.11 19.93 -5.77
C HIS A 235 -4.77 19.72 -7.12
N ASP A 236 -3.97 19.55 -8.17
CA ASP A 236 -4.47 19.24 -9.52
C ASP A 236 -4.90 17.77 -9.61
N SER A 237 -6.19 17.53 -9.34
CA SER A 237 -6.79 16.20 -9.36
C SER A 237 -6.85 15.57 -10.76
N GLU A 238 -6.98 16.40 -11.80
CA GLU A 238 -7.03 15.90 -13.19
C GLU A 238 -5.66 15.38 -13.60
N PHE A 239 -4.61 16.16 -13.32
CA PHE A 239 -3.24 15.74 -13.56
C PHE A 239 -2.88 14.50 -12.74
N ALA A 240 -3.22 14.47 -11.45
CA ALA A 240 -2.95 13.32 -10.59
C ALA A 240 -3.60 12.03 -11.13
N THR A 241 -4.85 12.12 -11.59
CA THR A 241 -5.57 10.98 -12.20
C THR A 241 -4.92 10.56 -13.52
N ALA A 242 -4.52 11.50 -14.36
CA ALA A 242 -3.83 11.21 -15.61
C ALA A 242 -2.47 10.54 -15.39
N LEU A 243 -1.72 11.00 -14.38
CA LEU A 243 -0.44 10.41 -13.99
C LEU A 243 -0.61 8.99 -13.44
N ASP A 244 -1.59 8.76 -12.56
CA ASP A 244 -1.90 7.42 -12.06
C ASP A 244 -2.24 6.44 -13.20
N ASN A 245 -3.10 6.87 -14.14
CA ASN A 245 -3.44 6.06 -15.31
C ASN A 245 -2.23 5.78 -16.20
N ALA A 246 -1.35 6.77 -16.40
CA ALA A 246 -0.14 6.60 -17.20
C ALA A 246 0.81 5.57 -16.53
N LEU A 247 1.07 5.72 -15.24
CA LEU A 247 1.89 4.81 -14.44
C LEU A 247 1.34 3.37 -14.43
N ARG A 248 0.02 3.21 -14.28
CA ARG A 248 -0.63 1.89 -14.38
C ARG A 248 -0.47 1.26 -15.75
N SER A 249 -0.59 2.05 -16.83
CA SER A 249 -0.49 1.51 -18.19
C SER A 249 0.91 0.95 -18.52
N VAL A 250 1.95 1.43 -17.84
CA VAL A 250 3.33 0.95 -17.94
C VAL A 250 3.71 -0.11 -16.89
N GLY A 251 2.74 -0.57 -16.08
CA GLY A 251 2.93 -1.65 -15.10
C GLY A 251 3.43 -1.19 -13.73
N PHE A 252 3.36 0.10 -13.42
CA PHE A 252 3.55 0.64 -12.07
C PHE A 252 2.23 0.55 -11.28
N ASP A 253 1.60 -0.62 -11.27
CA ASP A 253 0.32 -0.94 -10.63
C ASP A 253 0.51 -1.57 -9.24
N ALA A 254 1.62 -1.24 -8.56
CA ALA A 254 2.11 -1.86 -7.32
C ALA A 254 1.25 -1.55 -6.08
N TRP A 255 -0.07 -1.54 -6.21
CA TRP A 255 -0.96 -1.34 -5.10
C TRP A 255 -0.96 -2.58 -4.19
N GLY A 256 -0.57 -2.39 -2.94
CA GLY A 256 -0.61 -3.45 -1.93
C GLY A 256 0.42 -4.58 -2.10
N LEU A 257 1.55 -4.34 -2.78
CA LEU A 257 2.66 -5.30 -2.78
C LEU A 257 3.17 -5.50 -1.36
N LYS A 258 3.24 -6.76 -0.92
CA LYS A 258 3.83 -7.14 0.36
C LYS A 258 5.23 -7.69 0.13
N VAL A 259 6.11 -7.40 1.07
CA VAL A 259 7.45 -7.99 1.15
C VAL A 259 7.54 -8.65 2.52
N TYR A 260 7.65 -9.97 2.53
CA TYR A 260 7.79 -10.74 3.77
C TYR A 260 9.26 -10.94 4.07
N HIS A 261 9.64 -10.75 5.32
CA HIS A 261 11.02 -10.97 5.78
C HIS A 261 11.14 -12.34 6.45
N PRO A 262 12.26 -13.06 6.22
CA PRO A 262 12.50 -14.30 6.92
C PRO A 262 12.68 -14.04 8.42
N LYS A 263 12.35 -15.05 9.21
CA LYS A 263 12.60 -15.10 10.64
C LYS A 263 14.10 -14.92 10.95
N GLY A 264 14.39 -14.27 12.07
CA GLY A 264 15.75 -14.19 12.61
C GLY A 264 16.28 -15.58 13.00
N LYS A 265 17.61 -15.74 13.01
CA LYS A 265 18.31 -17.03 13.25
C LYS A 265 17.88 -17.79 14.51
N ASN A 266 17.37 -17.09 15.54
CA ASN A 266 16.94 -17.67 16.82
C ASN A 266 15.46 -17.37 17.13
N ASP A 267 14.65 -17.01 16.13
CA ASP A 267 13.22 -16.78 16.37
C ASP A 267 12.47 -18.12 16.38
N GLU A 268 11.98 -18.53 17.55
CA GLU A 268 11.23 -19.78 17.74
C GLU A 268 9.72 -19.62 17.52
N ARG A 269 9.23 -18.38 17.32
CA ARG A 269 7.80 -18.13 17.16
C ARG A 269 7.27 -18.81 15.90
N ARG A 270 6.05 -19.33 15.94
CA ARG A 270 5.40 -19.92 14.77
C ARG A 270 5.09 -18.84 13.73
N ILE A 271 5.05 -19.23 12.46
CA ILE A 271 4.63 -18.31 11.40
C ILE A 271 3.17 -17.94 11.62
N TYR A 272 2.87 -16.65 11.53
CA TYR A 272 1.51 -16.15 11.65
C TYR A 272 0.67 -16.62 10.45
N ALA A 273 -0.25 -17.53 10.71
CA ALA A 273 -1.17 -18.11 9.74
C ALA A 273 -2.58 -18.16 10.37
N PRO A 274 -3.30 -17.02 10.37
CA PRO A 274 -4.62 -16.94 10.99
C PRO A 274 -5.60 -17.82 10.23
N ASP A 275 -6.29 -18.72 10.95
CA ASP A 275 -7.38 -19.51 10.37
C ASP A 275 -8.58 -18.58 10.13
N PRO A 276 -9.07 -18.44 8.88
CA PRO A 276 -10.24 -17.61 8.59
C PRO A 276 -11.55 -18.16 9.16
N ASN A 277 -11.59 -19.45 9.49
CA ASN A 277 -12.76 -20.11 10.08
C ASN A 277 -12.34 -20.99 11.26
N PRO A 278 -11.86 -20.38 12.36
CA PRO A 278 -11.47 -21.14 13.53
C PRO A 278 -12.71 -21.86 14.08
N PRO A 279 -12.61 -23.14 14.49
CA PRO A 279 -13.72 -23.80 15.14
C PRO A 279 -14.14 -22.97 16.34
N LYS A 280 -15.46 -22.84 16.52
CA LYS A 280 -16.03 -22.17 17.68
C LYS A 280 -15.41 -22.83 18.90
N LYS A 281 -14.63 -22.08 19.69
CA LYS A 281 -14.22 -22.54 21.01
C LYS A 281 -15.51 -22.94 21.73
N HIS A 282 -15.69 -24.23 22.01
CA HIS A 282 -16.49 -24.56 23.17
C HIS A 282 -15.77 -23.87 24.32
N LEU A 283 -16.41 -22.85 24.89
CA LEU A 283 -16.11 -22.50 26.27
C LEU A 283 -16.33 -23.81 27.01
N ASP A 284 -15.25 -24.49 27.38
CA ASP A 284 -15.32 -25.53 28.38
C ASP A 284 -16.11 -24.88 29.51
N SER A 285 -17.31 -25.41 29.75
CA SER A 285 -18.15 -24.98 30.85
C SER A 285 -17.24 -24.92 32.06
N TYR A 286 -17.07 -23.74 32.64
CA TYR A 286 -16.38 -23.52 33.90
C TYR A 286 -16.99 -24.47 34.95
N SER A 287 -16.47 -25.68 35.01
CA SER A 287 -16.78 -26.72 35.97
C SER A 287 -15.44 -27.21 36.43
N GLU A 288 -14.76 -26.36 37.20
CA GLU A 288 -13.99 -26.75 38.38
C GLU A 288 -13.35 -25.50 39.00
N MET A 289 -13.69 -25.28 40.27
CA MET A 289 -12.96 -24.46 41.25
C MET A 289 -13.14 -22.94 41.21
N ALA A 290 -14.36 -22.47 41.47
CA ALA A 290 -14.52 -21.25 42.25
C ALA A 290 -14.02 -21.54 43.69
N ALA A 291 -12.74 -21.33 43.95
CA ALA A 291 -12.22 -21.32 45.32
C ALA A 291 -12.84 -20.11 46.04
N VAL A 292 -13.80 -20.37 46.93
CA VAL A 292 -14.34 -19.37 47.85
C VAL A 292 -13.21 -18.95 48.80
N VAL A 293 -12.59 -17.81 48.51
CA VAL A 293 -11.69 -17.16 49.46
C VAL A 293 -12.56 -16.53 50.54
N ARG A 294 -12.60 -17.15 51.73
CA ARG A 294 -13.11 -16.48 52.93
C ARG A 294 -12.00 -15.57 53.45
N VAL A 295 -12.25 -14.27 53.40
CA VAL A 295 -11.43 -13.26 54.06
C VAL A 295 -11.96 -13.14 55.48
N ASP A 296 -11.25 -13.72 56.46
CA ASP A 296 -11.49 -13.40 57.86
C ASP A 296 -10.86 -12.04 58.14
N VAL A 297 -11.71 -11.08 58.52
CA VAL A 297 -11.30 -9.75 58.97
C VAL A 297 -10.95 -9.85 60.45
N ALA A 298 -9.69 -9.62 60.78
CA ALA A 298 -9.20 -9.38 62.15
C ALA A 298 -8.91 -7.88 62.33
#